data_AF-A0A1H7Y430-F1
#
_entry.id   AF-A0A1H7Y430-F1
#
_cell.length_a   1.000
_cell.length_b   1.000
_cell.length_c   1.000
_cell.angle_alpha   90.00
_cell.angle_beta   90.00
_cell.angle_gamma   90.00
#
_symmetry.space_group_name_H-M   'P 1'
#
loop_
_entity.id
_entity.type
_entity.pdbx_description
1 polymer ?
#
loop_
_entity_poly.entity_id
_entity_poly.type
_entity_poly.pdbx_seq_one_letter_code
_entity_poly.pdbx_strand_id
1 'polypeptide(L)'
;MPDYLTAAAKDVWFEEIEHVVANGVNNSHASTFARYCSLEAQCRAIFASGDVPRGAYLSEVRKLAELLGISGLAARTTTGTIANPLSAEANPYGALPDA
;
A
#
# COMPACT_ATOMS: atom_id res chain seq x y z
N MET A 1 2.37 -5.01 15.96
CA MET A 1 3.44 -4.32 15.22
C MET A 1 4.78 -4.68 15.85
N PRO A 2 5.77 -5.18 15.09
CA PRO A 2 7.09 -5.50 15.64
C PRO A 2 7.88 -4.27 16.11
N ASP A 3 8.71 -4.45 17.12
CA ASP A 3 9.50 -3.40 17.78
C ASP A 3 10.65 -2.86 16.93
N TYR A 4 11.20 -3.71 16.04
CA TYR A 4 12.31 -3.37 15.14
C TYR A 4 11.96 -2.39 14.01
N LEU A 5 10.69 -1.99 13.86
CA LEU A 5 10.31 -1.03 12.82
C LEU A 5 10.83 0.38 13.12
N THR A 6 11.37 1.02 12.09
CA THR A 6 11.71 2.46 12.12
C THR A 6 10.43 3.29 12.24
N ALA A 7 10.53 4.57 12.66
CA ALA A 7 9.37 5.45 12.76
C ALA A 7 8.58 5.53 11.44
N ALA A 8 9.26 5.79 10.32
CA ALA A 8 8.63 5.85 9.01
C ALA A 8 7.94 4.53 8.59
N ALA A 9 8.50 3.37 8.98
CA ALA A 9 7.85 2.09 8.70
C ALA A 9 6.62 1.84 9.59
N LYS A 10 6.59 2.43 10.80
CA LYS A 10 5.39 2.41 11.65
C LYS A 10 4.29 3.28 11.06
N ASP A 11 4.64 4.41 10.44
CA ASP A 11 3.66 5.26 9.76
C ASP A 11 2.97 4.48 8.62
N VAL A 12 3.76 3.80 7.77
CA VAL A 12 3.20 2.91 6.73
C VAL A 12 2.36 1.78 7.33
N TRP A 13 2.78 1.21 8.47
CA TRP A 13 1.99 0.18 9.15
C TRP A 13 0.61 0.72 9.53
N PHE A 14 0.53 1.90 10.14
CA PHE A 14 -0.73 2.47 10.57
C PHE A 14 -1.61 2.92 9.40
N GLU A 15 -1.03 3.37 8.30
CA GLU A 15 -1.78 3.70 7.08
C GLU A 15 -2.47 2.47 6.47
N GLU A 16 -1.80 1.32 6.45
CA GLU A 16 -2.27 0.16 5.66
C GLU A 16 -2.96 -0.93 6.50
N ILE A 17 -2.84 -0.89 7.84
CA ILE A 17 -3.31 -2.00 8.70
C ILE A 17 -4.81 -2.27 8.54
N GLU A 18 -5.64 -1.25 8.32
CA GLU A 18 -7.08 -1.41 8.15
C GLU A 18 -7.41 -2.18 6.86
N HIS A 19 -6.75 -1.83 5.74
CA HIS A 19 -6.91 -2.54 4.47
C HIS A 19 -6.43 -3.99 4.57
N VAL A 20 -5.26 -4.18 5.17
CA VAL A 20 -4.63 -5.49 5.31
C VAL A 20 -5.51 -6.41 6.17
N VAL A 21 -6.07 -5.90 7.28
CA VAL A 21 -7.02 -6.65 8.12
C VAL A 21 -8.33 -6.94 7.39
N ALA A 22 -8.87 -5.97 6.63
CA ALA A 22 -10.08 -6.19 5.82
C ALA A 22 -9.90 -7.28 4.76
N ASN A 23 -8.67 -7.48 4.28
CA ASN A 23 -8.31 -8.57 3.35
C ASN A 23 -8.02 -9.92 4.05
N GLY A 24 -8.28 -10.03 5.35
CA GLY A 24 -8.12 -11.29 6.11
C GLY A 24 -6.69 -11.56 6.59
N VAL A 25 -5.77 -10.62 6.40
CA VAL A 25 -4.42 -10.70 6.96
C VAL A 25 -4.50 -10.49 8.47
N ASN A 26 -3.84 -11.36 9.22
CA ASN A 26 -3.87 -11.37 10.68
C ASN A 26 -2.46 -11.46 11.28
N ASN A 27 -2.36 -11.57 12.61
CA ASN A 27 -1.10 -11.58 13.36
C ASN A 27 -0.06 -12.61 12.86
N SER A 28 -0.47 -13.74 12.27
CA SER A 28 0.49 -14.71 11.71
C SER A 28 1.31 -14.16 10.54
N HIS A 29 0.84 -13.09 9.90
CA HIS A 29 1.47 -12.43 8.78
C HIS A 29 2.23 -11.15 9.17
N ALA A 30 2.29 -10.82 10.48
CA ALA A 30 2.85 -9.58 10.97
C ALA A 30 4.30 -9.34 10.50
N SER A 31 5.11 -10.40 10.38
CA SER A 31 6.48 -10.30 9.86
C SER A 31 6.53 -9.95 8.36
N THR A 32 5.61 -10.48 7.57
CA THR A 32 5.48 -10.16 6.14
C THR A 32 5.01 -8.72 5.97
N PHE A 33 4.01 -8.29 6.75
CA PHE A 33 3.53 -6.92 6.72
C PHE A 33 4.60 -5.92 7.19
N ALA A 34 5.36 -6.26 8.24
CA ALA A 34 6.49 -5.44 8.69
C ALA A 34 7.56 -5.26 7.60
N ARG A 35 7.84 -6.32 6.83
CA ARG A 35 8.80 -6.26 5.71
C ARG A 35 8.30 -5.34 4.60
N TYR A 36 7.01 -5.42 4.25
CA TYR A 36 6.38 -4.49 3.32
C TYR A 36 6.54 -3.05 3.79
N CYS A 37 6.12 -2.75 5.03
CA CYS A 37 6.19 -1.41 5.60
C CYS A 37 7.61 -0.84 5.59
N SER A 38 8.60 -1.69 5.89
CA SER A 38 10.02 -1.29 5.90
C SER A 38 10.57 -0.96 4.52
N LEU A 39 10.18 -1.71 3.49
CA LEU A 39 10.61 -1.47 2.10
C LEU A 39 9.87 -0.27 1.50
N GLU A 40 8.59 -0.13 1.78
CA GLU A 40 7.77 0.98 1.32
C GLU A 40 8.27 2.31 1.90
N ALA A 41 8.55 2.36 3.21
CA ALA A 41 9.13 3.55 3.84
C ALA A 41 10.47 3.95 3.21
N GLN A 42 11.32 2.99 2.84
CA GLN A 42 12.57 3.27 2.13
C GLN A 42 12.32 3.80 0.71
N CYS A 43 11.38 3.22 -0.03
CA CYS A 43 11.03 3.69 -1.36
C CYS A 43 10.49 5.13 -1.31
N ARG A 44 9.59 5.44 -0.37
CA ARG A 44 9.07 6.79 -0.14
C ARG A 44 10.17 7.79 0.21
N ALA A 45 11.12 7.40 1.08
CA ALA A 45 12.24 8.27 1.44
C ALA A 45 13.14 8.60 0.23
N ILE A 46 13.42 7.62 -0.64
CA ILE A 46 14.22 7.84 -1.86
C ILE A 46 13.46 8.72 -2.87
N PHE A 47 12.16 8.48 -3.07
CA PHE A 47 11.35 9.37 -3.91
C PHE A 47 11.31 10.80 -3.36
N ALA A 48 11.19 10.97 -2.05
CA ALA A 48 11.17 12.28 -1.41
C ALA A 48 12.51 13.03 -1.54
N SER A 49 13.64 12.32 -1.71
CA SER A 49 14.93 12.96 -2.00
C SER A 49 15.08 13.38 -3.47
N GLY A 50 14.11 13.07 -4.33
CA GLY A 50 14.17 13.32 -5.78
C GLY A 50 14.86 12.22 -6.57
N ASP A 51 15.27 11.12 -5.92
CA ASP A 51 15.87 9.96 -6.55
C ASP A 51 14.83 8.88 -6.85
N VAL A 52 15.25 7.85 -7.59
CA VAL A 52 14.40 6.70 -7.92
C VAL A 52 14.87 5.45 -7.17
N PRO A 53 14.00 4.75 -6.42
CA PRO A 53 14.36 3.50 -5.77
C PRO A 53 14.81 2.45 -6.78
N ARG A 54 15.69 1.55 -6.33
CA ARG A 54 16.14 0.43 -7.16
C ARG A 54 14.93 -0.39 -7.61
N GLY A 55 14.89 -0.75 -8.89
CA GLY A 55 13.77 -1.50 -9.47
C GLY A 55 13.47 -2.83 -8.74
N ALA A 56 14.49 -3.45 -8.15
CA ALA A 56 14.31 -4.64 -7.31
C ALA A 56 13.45 -4.37 -6.05
N TYR A 57 13.60 -3.20 -5.42
CA TYR A 57 12.78 -2.82 -4.26
C TYR A 57 11.35 -2.54 -4.67
N LEU A 58 11.15 -1.79 -5.76
CA LEU A 58 9.81 -1.53 -6.31
C LEU A 58 9.08 -2.83 -6.68
N SER A 59 9.79 -3.78 -7.28
CA SER A 59 9.23 -5.08 -7.63
C SER A 59 8.86 -5.90 -6.40
N GLU A 60 9.66 -5.86 -5.34
CA GLU A 60 9.37 -6.59 -4.11
C GLU A 60 8.23 -5.97 -3.31
N VAL A 61 8.19 -4.64 -3.21
CA VAL A 61 7.07 -3.89 -2.64
C VAL A 61 5.77 -4.26 -3.35
N ARG A 62 5.76 -4.29 -4.69
CA ARG A 62 4.58 -4.70 -5.47
C ARG A 62 4.14 -6.12 -5.12
N LYS A 63 5.05 -7.10 -5.12
CA LYS A 63 4.71 -8.50 -4.80
C LYS A 63 4.12 -8.64 -3.40
N LEU A 64 4.72 -7.97 -2.42
CA LEU A 64 4.23 -7.98 -1.04
C LEU A 64 2.86 -7.30 -0.94
N ALA A 65 2.66 -6.17 -1.62
CA ALA A 65 1.37 -5.48 -1.66
C ALA A 65 0.27 -6.34 -2.29
N GLU A 66 0.57 -7.07 -3.37
CA GLU A 66 -0.38 -8.02 -3.97
C GLU A 66 -0.70 -9.18 -3.01
N LEU A 67 0.32 -9.74 -2.34
CA LEU A 67 0.15 -10.84 -1.37
C LEU A 67 -0.69 -10.43 -0.15
N LEU A 68 -0.53 -9.17 0.29
CA LEU A 68 -1.27 -8.60 1.43
C LEU A 68 -2.64 -8.03 1.03
N GLY A 69 -3.01 -8.11 -0.26
CA GLY A 69 -4.28 -7.57 -0.78
C GLY A 69 -4.36 -6.04 -0.84
N ILE A 70 -3.25 -5.33 -0.59
CA ILE A 70 -3.14 -3.86 -0.66
C ILE A 70 -3.22 -3.38 -2.12
N SER A 71 -2.71 -4.18 -3.05
CA SER A 71 -2.73 -3.87 -4.48
C SER A 71 -3.22 -5.04 -5.34
N GLY A 72 -3.31 -4.82 -6.65
CA GLY A 72 -3.69 -5.86 -7.62
C GLY A 72 -5.20 -6.11 -7.69
N LEU A 73 -5.59 -7.30 -8.13
CA LEU A 73 -7.00 -7.66 -8.33
C LEU A 73 -7.77 -7.71 -7.01
N ALA A 74 -7.17 -8.31 -5.98
CA ALA A 74 -7.79 -8.42 -4.65
C ALA A 74 -8.20 -7.04 -4.13
N ALA A 75 -7.27 -6.08 -4.14
CA ALA A 75 -7.54 -4.70 -3.72
C ALA A 75 -8.69 -4.01 -4.47
N ARG A 76 -8.93 -4.38 -5.75
CA ARG A 76 -10.04 -3.80 -6.54
C ARG A 76 -11.38 -4.48 -6.28
N THR A 77 -11.37 -5.74 -5.83
CA THR A 77 -12.59 -6.54 -5.61
C THR A 77 -13.10 -6.48 -4.18
N THR A 78 -12.23 -6.25 -3.19
CA THR A 78 -12.64 -6.20 -1.77
C THR A 78 -13.51 -4.96 -1.47
N THR A 79 -13.38 -3.88 -2.24
CA THR A 79 -14.09 -2.60 -2.04
C THR A 79 -15.47 -2.51 -2.70
N GLY A 80 -16.03 -3.63 -3.19
CA GLY A 80 -17.47 -3.83 -3.38
C GLY A 80 -18.26 -2.69 -4.07
N THR A 81 -17.64 -1.89 -4.93
CA THR A 81 -18.37 -0.82 -5.61
C THR A 81 -18.88 -1.38 -6.92
N ILE A 82 -20.18 -1.67 -6.95
CA ILE A 82 -20.97 -1.96 -8.16
C ILE A 82 -21.14 -0.69 -9.02
N ALA A 83 -20.38 0.37 -8.75
CA ALA A 83 -20.37 1.59 -9.53
C ALA A 83 -19.57 1.36 -10.80
N ASN A 84 -20.06 1.87 -11.93
CA ASN A 84 -19.32 1.87 -13.17
C ASN A 84 -17.96 2.57 -12.94
N PRO A 85 -16.82 1.88 -13.04
CA PRO A 85 -15.51 2.45 -12.74
C PRO A 85 -15.09 3.56 -13.71
N LEU A 86 -15.89 3.80 -14.76
CA LEU A 86 -15.70 4.87 -15.72
C LEU A 86 -16.67 6.05 -15.51
N SER A 87 -17.55 6.03 -14.50
CA SER A 87 -18.40 7.20 -14.23
C SER A 87 -17.60 8.30 -13.53
N ALA A 88 -17.90 9.56 -13.87
CA ALA A 88 -17.23 10.73 -13.29
C ALA A 88 -17.44 10.81 -11.77
N GLU A 89 -18.60 10.34 -11.29
CA GLU A 89 -18.99 10.27 -9.88
C GLU A 89 -18.24 9.17 -9.11
N ALA A 90 -17.74 8.15 -9.81
CA ALA A 90 -17.00 7.04 -9.21
C ALA A 90 -15.48 7.24 -9.24
N ASN A 91 -14.99 8.24 -10.00
CA ASN A 91 -13.57 8.57 -10.05
C ASN A 91 -13.21 9.56 -8.93
N PRO A 92 -12.54 9.13 -7.85
CA PRO A 92 -12.12 10.04 -6.78
C PRO A 92 -11.09 11.09 -7.23
N TYR A 93 -10.53 10.94 -8.44
CA TYR A 93 -9.61 11.89 -9.09
C TYR A 93 -10.28 12.65 -10.25
N GLY A 94 -11.60 12.56 -10.43
CA GLY A 94 -12.31 13.26 -11.51
C GLY A 94 -12.35 14.78 -11.32
N ALA A 95 -12.22 15.25 -10.08
CA ALA A 95 -12.08 16.65 -9.73
C ALA A 95 -10.62 16.94 -9.34
N LEU A 96 -9.71 16.92 -10.31
CA LEU A 96 -8.42 17.60 -10.11
C LEU A 96 -8.68 19.10 -10.21
N PRO A 97 -8.31 19.91 -9.20
CA PRO A 97 -8.35 21.37 -9.35
C PRO A 97 -7.45 21.75 -10.51
N ASP A 98 -7.93 22.66 -11.38
CA ASP A 98 -7.16 23.16 -12.51
C ASP A 98 -5.76 23.61 -12.02
N ALA A 99 -4.73 23.04 -12.64
CA ALA A 99 -3.32 23.35 -12.36
C ALA A 99 -2.95 24.75 -12.89
#